data_AF-A0A2V5ZHT3-F1
#
_entry.id   AF-A0A2V5ZHT3-F1
#
_cell.length_a   1.000
_cell.length_b   1.000
_cell.length_c   1.000
_cell.angle_alpha   90.00
_cell.angle_beta   90.00
_cell.angle_gamma   90.00
#
_symmetry.space_group_name_H-M   'P 1'
#
loop_
_entity.id
_entity.type
_entity.pdbx_description
1 polymer ?
#
loop_
_entity_poly.entity_id
_entity_poly.type
_entity_poly.pdbx_seq_one_letter_code
_entity_poly.pdbx_strand_id
1 'polypeptide(L)'
;MIWKIFQIVLWLAAAAYTVVGVFAITGMLGSAHEADSLRHAYAVFGSMILIIGVTSAAVTFLANKWRGWLILAPLILCVGVPVAFFGAFWIDMEKGDVHRRQIEEEIRSGRYDFGDQPALLAVAEAISANDQDAIRAAAKAVPDLQAAGRDGTTLLCWAVRETWQRPQLVDSVKTLLSLGADPNFTNGHRDSFAMGNAVHGSARLLQRMLEAGGNPNARDEFGRPIILMNWYLGYYENDQRARFDLLLDRGADINATMPQSESEFAGYTLLLYRTRMGLDHSDAYADALHLLERGADPNRVAADGMTLTKMLTQHREHFTTGRGAPLEFARLWEWAQTHGIIGQTK
;
A
#
# COMPACT_ATOMS: atom_id res chain seq x y z
N MET A 1 -22.26 21.01 -60.24
CA MET A 1 -22.95 19.80 -59.74
C MET A 1 -22.15 19.11 -58.64
N ILE A 2 -20.90 18.73 -58.90
CA ILE A 2 -19.99 18.03 -57.95
C ILE A 2 -19.83 18.78 -56.61
N TRP A 3 -19.64 20.11 -56.63
CA TRP A 3 -19.50 20.92 -55.41
C TRP A 3 -20.73 20.92 -54.49
N LYS A 4 -21.95 20.95 -55.06
CA LYS A 4 -23.20 20.91 -54.28
C LYS A 4 -23.40 19.54 -53.63
N ILE A 5 -23.06 18.47 -54.33
CA ILE A 5 -23.10 17.11 -53.81
C ILE A 5 -22.09 16.97 -52.66
N PHE A 6 -20.87 17.49 -52.85
CA PHE A 6 -19.84 17.49 -51.82
C PHE A 6 -20.26 18.26 -50.55
N GLN A 7 -20.91 19.42 -50.68
CA GLN A 7 -21.44 20.18 -49.53
C GLN A 7 -22.52 19.40 -48.76
N ILE A 8 -23.41 18.69 -49.44
CA ILE A 8 -24.44 17.87 -48.79
C ILE A 8 -23.77 16.77 -47.96
N VAL A 9 -22.76 16.09 -48.52
CA VAL A 9 -22.01 15.04 -47.81
C VAL A 9 -21.30 15.60 -46.57
N LEU A 10 -20.70 16.80 -46.66
CA LEU A 10 -20.05 17.45 -45.52
C LEU A 10 -21.02 17.83 -44.40
N TRP A 11 -22.19 18.37 -44.74
CA TRP A 11 -23.22 18.69 -43.74
C TRP A 11 -23.78 17.44 -43.06
N LEU A 12 -23.97 16.35 -43.82
CA LEU A 12 -24.40 15.07 -43.26
C LEU A 12 -23.35 14.48 -42.31
N ALA A 13 -22.06 14.54 -42.68
CA ALA A 13 -20.97 14.10 -41.81
C ALA A 13 -20.88 14.94 -40.53
N ALA A 14 -20.96 16.28 -40.64
CA ALA A 14 -20.94 17.18 -39.50
C ALA A 14 -22.08 16.92 -38.52
N ALA A 15 -23.31 16.71 -39.04
CA ALA A 15 -24.46 16.34 -38.22
C ALA A 15 -24.26 14.99 -37.53
N ALA A 16 -23.76 13.98 -38.24
CA ALA A 16 -23.50 12.65 -37.69
C ALA A 16 -22.47 12.70 -36.54
N TYR A 17 -21.34 13.37 -36.73
CA TYR A 17 -20.34 13.51 -35.68
C TYR A 17 -20.86 14.31 -34.48
N THR A 18 -21.61 15.39 -34.70
CA THR A 18 -22.22 16.17 -33.60
C THR A 18 -23.15 15.30 -32.75
N VAL A 19 -24.00 14.48 -33.39
CA VAL A 19 -24.93 13.58 -32.71
C VAL A 19 -24.20 12.49 -31.93
N VAL A 20 -23.20 11.84 -32.53
CA VAL A 20 -22.39 10.81 -31.85
C VAL A 20 -21.62 11.39 -30.67
N GLY A 21 -21.06 12.59 -30.81
CA GLY A 21 -20.36 13.28 -29.73
C GLY A 21 -21.28 13.60 -28.54
N VAL A 22 -22.49 14.13 -28.80
CA VAL A 22 -23.48 14.37 -27.75
C VAL A 22 -23.87 13.07 -27.04
N PHE A 23 -24.14 11.99 -27.78
CA PHE A 23 -24.52 10.71 -27.19
C PHE A 23 -23.41 10.08 -26.34
N ALA A 24 -22.15 10.27 -26.72
CA ALA A 24 -21.00 9.84 -25.91
C ALA A 24 -20.87 10.65 -24.60
N ILE A 25 -21.08 11.97 -24.65
CA ILE A 25 -21.00 12.84 -23.46
C ILE A 25 -22.15 12.56 -22.48
N THR A 26 -23.37 12.35 -22.99
CA THR A 26 -24.55 12.13 -22.14
C THR A 26 -24.63 10.71 -21.58
N GLY A 27 -23.67 9.84 -21.91
CA GLY A 27 -23.63 8.45 -21.43
C GLY A 27 -24.68 7.54 -22.05
N MET A 28 -25.38 8.00 -23.10
CA MET A 28 -26.40 7.19 -23.79
C MET A 28 -25.82 5.99 -24.55
N LEU A 29 -24.50 5.97 -24.77
CA LEU A 29 -23.77 4.84 -25.36
C LEU A 29 -23.24 3.83 -24.32
N GLY A 30 -23.28 4.17 -23.02
CA GLY A 30 -22.76 3.34 -21.93
C GLY A 30 -23.88 2.61 -21.19
N SER A 31 -23.56 1.45 -20.61
CA SER A 31 -24.48 0.69 -19.77
C SER A 31 -24.50 1.20 -18.32
N ALA A 32 -25.59 0.96 -17.58
CA ALA A 32 -25.77 1.47 -16.21
C ALA A 32 -24.77 0.91 -15.16
N HIS A 33 -23.84 0.04 -15.55
CA HIS A 33 -22.86 -0.62 -14.67
C HIS A 33 -21.39 -0.32 -15.02
N GLU A 34 -21.12 0.68 -15.86
CA GLU A 34 -19.74 1.05 -16.21
C GLU A 34 -19.00 1.81 -15.10
N ALA A 35 -17.72 1.48 -14.93
CA ALA A 35 -16.80 2.12 -13.99
C ALA A 35 -16.58 3.62 -14.30
N ASP A 36 -16.33 4.43 -13.26
CA ASP A 36 -16.18 5.89 -13.40
C ASP A 36 -15.05 6.32 -14.35
N SER A 37 -14.02 5.49 -14.54
CA SER A 37 -12.93 5.73 -15.51
C SER A 37 -13.43 5.69 -16.96
N LEU A 38 -14.38 4.81 -17.29
CA LEU A 38 -14.97 4.72 -18.63
C LEU A 38 -15.89 5.90 -18.91
N ARG A 39 -16.63 6.38 -17.90
CA ARG A 39 -17.47 7.60 -18.01
C ARG A 39 -16.64 8.84 -18.33
N HIS A 40 -15.50 9.01 -17.67
CA HIS A 40 -14.55 10.09 -17.98
C HIS A 40 -14.00 9.96 -19.41
N ALA A 41 -13.64 8.74 -19.83
CA ALA A 41 -13.20 8.51 -21.20
C ALA A 41 -14.28 8.89 -22.23
N TYR A 42 -15.54 8.47 -22.03
CA TYR A 42 -16.64 8.82 -22.92
C TYR A 42 -16.91 10.33 -22.99
N ALA A 43 -16.80 11.06 -21.87
CA ALA A 43 -16.92 12.51 -21.87
C ALA A 43 -15.80 13.20 -22.67
N VAL A 44 -14.56 12.72 -22.54
CA VAL A 44 -13.40 13.25 -23.28
C VAL A 44 -13.51 12.94 -24.77
N PHE A 45 -13.72 11.67 -25.15
CA PHE A 45 -13.85 11.29 -26.56
C PHE A 45 -15.11 11.88 -27.21
N GLY A 46 -16.21 11.95 -26.49
CA GLY A 46 -17.45 12.55 -26.96
C GLY A 46 -17.31 14.05 -27.23
N SER A 47 -16.62 14.79 -26.35
CA SER A 47 -16.35 16.22 -26.56
C SER A 47 -15.43 16.47 -27.77
N MET A 48 -14.43 15.62 -27.99
CA MET A 48 -13.58 15.69 -29.20
C MET A 48 -14.40 15.47 -30.49
N ILE A 49 -15.25 14.45 -30.51
CA ILE A 49 -16.10 14.13 -31.68
C ILE A 49 -17.11 15.25 -31.95
N LEU A 50 -17.67 15.85 -30.90
CA LEU A 50 -18.56 16.99 -31.00
C LEU A 50 -17.86 18.21 -31.61
N ILE A 51 -16.64 18.52 -31.15
CA ILE A 51 -15.82 19.62 -31.69
C ILE A 51 -15.53 19.40 -33.19
N ILE A 52 -15.24 18.17 -33.60
CA ILE A 52 -15.04 17.83 -35.03
C ILE A 52 -16.32 18.10 -35.84
N GLY A 53 -17.48 17.71 -35.33
CA GLY A 53 -18.78 17.94 -35.98
C GLY A 53 -19.11 19.44 -36.13
N VAL A 54 -19.02 20.20 -35.05
CA VAL A 54 -19.28 21.65 -35.04
C VAL A 54 -18.30 22.39 -35.95
N THR A 55 -17.02 22.03 -35.89
CA THR A 55 -16.03 22.70 -36.73
C THR A 55 -16.25 22.37 -38.20
N SER A 56 -16.57 21.12 -38.55
CA SER A 56 -16.87 20.72 -39.94
C SER A 56 -18.06 21.50 -40.54
N ALA A 57 -19.10 21.76 -39.73
CA ALA A 57 -20.21 22.65 -40.12
C ALA A 57 -19.73 24.09 -40.37
N ALA A 58 -18.90 24.64 -39.48
CA ALA A 58 -18.34 25.98 -39.62
C ALA A 58 -17.43 26.12 -40.86
N VAL A 59 -16.58 25.12 -41.15
CA VAL A 59 -15.76 25.07 -42.37
C VAL A 59 -16.64 25.12 -43.61
N THR A 60 -17.69 24.31 -43.63
CA THR A 60 -18.59 24.20 -44.80
C THR A 60 -19.33 25.51 -45.05
N PHE A 61 -19.72 26.22 -44.00
CA PHE A 61 -20.31 27.55 -44.07
C PHE A 61 -19.30 28.61 -44.57
N LEU A 62 -18.10 28.64 -44.01
CA LEU A 62 -17.05 29.62 -44.35
C LEU A 62 -16.44 29.39 -45.74
N ALA A 63 -16.33 28.13 -46.19
CA ALA A 63 -15.89 27.75 -47.53
C ALA A 63 -16.83 28.26 -48.63
N ASN A 64 -18.09 28.55 -48.29
CA ASN A 64 -19.05 29.18 -49.19
C ASN A 64 -18.71 30.67 -49.45
N LYS A 65 -17.95 31.30 -48.53
CA LYS A 65 -17.49 32.71 -48.64
C LYS A 65 -16.08 32.81 -49.24
N TRP A 66 -15.17 31.90 -48.87
CA TRP A 66 -13.84 31.80 -49.47
C TRP A 66 -13.32 30.36 -49.44
N ARG A 67 -12.92 29.82 -50.61
CA ARG A 67 -12.49 28.42 -50.74
C ARG A 67 -11.20 28.09 -49.99
N GLY A 68 -10.39 29.07 -49.60
CA GLY A 68 -9.18 28.83 -48.81
C GLY A 68 -9.44 28.20 -47.44
N TRP A 69 -10.67 28.33 -46.91
CA TRP A 69 -11.10 27.64 -45.69
C TRP A 69 -11.09 26.11 -45.81
N LEU A 70 -11.15 25.55 -47.02
CA LEU A 70 -11.01 24.11 -47.25
C LEU A 70 -9.60 23.58 -46.95
N ILE A 71 -8.59 24.46 -46.91
CA ILE A 71 -7.21 24.10 -46.57
C ILE A 71 -6.88 24.58 -45.15
N LEU A 72 -7.27 25.82 -44.83
CA LEU A 72 -6.95 26.44 -43.55
C LEU A 72 -7.62 25.74 -42.37
N ALA A 73 -8.88 25.31 -42.52
CA ALA A 73 -9.61 24.72 -41.41
C ALA A 73 -9.18 23.28 -41.07
N PRO A 74 -8.90 22.38 -42.04
CA PRO A 74 -8.25 21.11 -41.72
C PRO A 74 -6.87 21.29 -41.08
N LEU A 75 -6.09 22.31 -41.45
CA LEU A 75 -4.80 22.59 -40.81
C LEU A 75 -4.98 23.01 -39.34
N ILE A 76 -5.94 23.89 -39.06
CA ILE A 76 -6.29 24.30 -37.69
C ILE A 76 -6.83 23.11 -36.89
N LEU A 77 -7.68 22.27 -37.48
CA LEU A 77 -8.28 21.11 -36.81
C LEU A 77 -7.31 19.95 -36.58
N CYS A 78 -6.46 19.64 -37.56
CA CYS A 78 -5.55 18.49 -37.50
C CYS A 78 -4.21 18.83 -36.84
N VAL A 79 -3.83 20.12 -36.79
CA VAL A 79 -2.55 20.55 -36.19
C VAL A 79 -2.81 21.51 -35.02
N GLY A 80 -3.54 22.60 -35.24
CA GLY A 80 -3.73 23.64 -34.22
C GLY A 80 -4.46 23.16 -32.96
N VAL A 81 -5.58 22.45 -33.13
CA VAL A 81 -6.39 21.93 -32.02
C VAL A 81 -5.63 20.83 -31.25
N PRO A 82 -5.05 19.80 -31.88
CA PRO A 82 -4.21 18.83 -31.19
C PRO A 82 -3.02 19.43 -30.45
N VAL A 83 -2.33 20.44 -31.03
CA VAL A 83 -1.23 21.13 -30.35
C VAL A 83 -1.73 21.93 -29.13
N ALA A 84 -2.88 22.59 -29.24
CA ALA A 84 -3.48 23.31 -28.11
C ALA A 84 -3.94 22.35 -26.99
N PHE A 85 -4.58 21.22 -27.34
CA PHE A 85 -4.96 20.18 -26.39
C PHE A 85 -3.74 19.53 -25.75
N PHE A 86 -2.70 19.23 -26.53
CA PHE A 86 -1.46 18.69 -26.02
C PHE A 86 -0.80 19.68 -25.06
N GLY A 87 -0.77 20.98 -25.38
CA GLY A 87 -0.28 22.03 -24.48
C GLY A 87 -1.10 22.16 -23.20
N ALA A 88 -2.44 22.12 -23.29
CA ALA A 88 -3.33 22.15 -22.12
C ALA A 88 -3.16 20.91 -21.23
N PHE A 89 -3.07 19.72 -21.83
CA PHE A 89 -2.77 18.47 -21.13
C PHE A 89 -1.39 18.51 -20.46
N TRP A 90 -0.38 19.04 -21.15
CA TRP A 90 0.97 19.20 -20.58
C TRP A 90 0.97 20.13 -19.36
N ILE A 91 0.26 21.28 -19.43
CA ILE A 91 0.13 22.22 -18.32
C ILE A 91 -0.63 21.60 -17.15
N ASP A 92 -1.72 20.85 -17.42
CA ASP A 92 -2.49 20.16 -16.39
C ASP A 92 -1.67 19.06 -15.71
N MET A 93 -0.92 18.29 -16.50
CA MET A 93 0.02 17.28 -16.02
C MET A 93 1.13 17.92 -15.16
N GLU A 94 1.74 19.02 -15.59
CA GLU A 94 2.78 19.73 -14.83
C GLU A 94 2.23 20.30 -13.51
N LYS A 95 1.01 20.86 -13.52
CA LYS A 95 0.33 21.29 -12.28
C LYS A 95 0.07 20.10 -11.35
N GLY A 96 -0.35 18.97 -11.89
CA GLY A 96 -0.52 17.72 -11.14
C GLY A 96 0.78 17.26 -10.50
N ASP A 97 1.90 17.35 -11.20
CA ASP A 97 3.23 17.01 -10.68
C ASP A 97 3.70 17.98 -9.60
N VAL A 98 3.51 19.29 -9.78
CA VAL A 98 3.85 20.30 -8.77
C VAL A 98 3.03 20.08 -7.50
N HIS A 99 1.72 19.88 -7.64
CA HIS A 99 0.85 19.61 -6.50
C HIS A 99 1.24 18.32 -5.78
N ARG A 100 1.61 17.26 -6.52
CA ARG A 100 2.10 16.01 -5.94
C ARG A 100 3.39 16.21 -5.15
N ARG A 101 4.37 16.93 -5.71
CA ARG A 101 5.62 17.25 -5.01
C ARG A 101 5.39 18.05 -3.73
N GLN A 102 4.47 19.02 -3.78
CA GLN A 102 4.10 19.79 -2.60
C GLN A 102 3.51 18.89 -1.51
N ILE A 103 2.57 18.01 -1.85
CA ILE A 103 2.00 17.06 -0.89
C ILE A 103 3.08 16.12 -0.34
N GLU A 104 3.95 15.59 -1.20
CA GLU A 104 5.05 14.72 -0.77
C GLU A 104 6.01 15.46 0.19
N GLU A 105 6.30 16.74 -0.06
CA GLU A 105 7.13 17.56 0.82
C GLU A 105 6.43 17.87 2.15
N GLU A 106 5.12 18.14 2.14
CA GLU A 106 4.31 18.32 3.34
C GLU A 106 4.26 17.06 4.20
N ILE A 107 4.11 15.90 3.58
CA ILE A 107 4.16 14.59 4.26
C ILE A 107 5.58 14.37 4.82
N ARG A 108 6.62 14.56 4.00
CA ARG A 108 8.01 14.31 4.39
C ARG A 108 8.50 15.24 5.51
N SER A 109 8.02 16.47 5.54
CA SER A 109 8.36 17.45 6.60
C SER A 109 7.55 17.24 7.89
N GLY A 110 6.51 16.40 7.85
CA GLY A 110 5.54 16.26 8.95
C GLY A 110 4.54 17.42 9.03
N ARG A 111 4.55 18.35 8.07
CA ARG A 111 3.60 19.46 7.99
C ARG A 111 2.17 18.97 7.78
N TYR A 112 1.99 17.88 7.04
CA TYR A 112 0.68 17.26 6.86
C TYR A 112 0.06 16.82 8.20
N ASP A 113 0.84 16.13 9.04
CA ASP A 113 0.39 15.59 10.31
C ASP A 113 0.34 16.63 11.44
N PHE A 114 1.30 17.56 11.49
CA PHE A 114 1.52 18.42 12.66
C PHE A 114 1.44 19.93 12.35
N GLY A 115 1.06 20.32 11.13
CA GLY A 115 1.08 21.71 10.66
C GLY A 115 0.33 22.71 11.54
N ASP A 116 -0.77 22.29 12.16
CA ASP A 116 -1.61 23.11 13.04
C ASP A 116 -1.05 23.22 14.48
N GLN A 117 0.00 22.46 14.80
CA GLN A 117 0.60 22.36 16.14
C GLN A 117 2.10 22.71 16.07
N PRO A 118 2.47 24.00 16.19
CA PRO A 118 3.84 24.46 15.96
C PRO A 118 4.91 23.73 16.80
N ALA A 119 4.57 23.34 18.03
CA ALA A 119 5.48 22.60 18.90
C ALA A 119 5.75 21.17 18.38
N LEU A 120 4.72 20.44 17.95
CA LEU A 120 4.88 19.11 17.35
C LEU A 120 5.55 19.19 15.98
N LEU A 121 5.18 20.19 15.17
CA LEU A 121 5.79 20.43 13.86
C LEU A 121 7.30 20.64 13.96
N ALA A 122 7.76 21.44 14.92
CA ALA A 122 9.20 21.67 15.12
C ALA A 122 9.96 20.37 15.43
N VAL A 123 9.34 19.44 16.17
CA VAL A 123 9.92 18.11 16.41
C VAL A 123 9.89 17.26 15.14
N ALA A 124 8.80 17.29 14.38
CA ALA A 124 8.67 16.55 13.12
C ALA A 124 9.67 17.02 12.05
N GLU A 125 9.89 18.33 11.92
CA GLU A 125 10.89 18.91 11.03
C GLU A 125 12.31 18.48 11.46
N ALA A 126 12.61 18.44 12.77
CA ALA A 126 13.89 17.96 13.29
C ALA A 126 14.11 16.45 13.06
N ILE A 127 13.06 15.63 13.22
CA ILE A 127 13.07 14.20 12.85
C ILE A 127 13.33 14.06 11.34
N SER A 128 12.68 14.86 10.50
CA SER A 128 12.90 14.83 9.05
C SER A 128 14.33 15.25 8.67
N ALA A 129 14.95 16.15 9.42
CA ALA A 129 16.36 16.48 9.27
C ALA A 129 17.31 15.39 9.84
N ASN A 130 16.79 14.42 10.58
CA ASN A 130 17.53 13.44 11.38
C ASN A 130 18.49 14.09 12.40
N ASP A 131 18.14 15.28 12.90
CA ASP A 131 18.95 16.07 13.82
C ASP A 131 18.53 15.80 15.27
N GLN A 132 19.36 15.04 15.98
CA GLN A 132 19.04 14.56 17.32
C GLN A 132 19.07 15.67 18.37
N ASP A 133 19.92 16.66 18.19
CA ASP A 133 20.02 17.80 19.10
C ASP A 133 18.84 18.74 18.91
N ALA A 134 18.43 18.96 17.65
CA ALA A 134 17.22 19.71 17.34
C ALA A 134 15.95 19.00 17.87
N ILE A 135 15.85 17.67 17.77
CA ILE A 135 14.73 16.92 18.37
C ILE A 135 14.67 17.15 19.88
N ARG A 136 15.80 17.01 20.58
CA ARG A 136 15.88 17.25 22.04
C ARG A 136 15.54 18.68 22.41
N ALA A 137 15.94 19.66 21.60
CA ALA A 137 15.65 21.06 21.83
C ALA A 137 14.16 21.36 21.63
N ALA A 138 13.59 20.95 20.49
CA ALA A 138 12.19 21.18 20.14
C ALA A 138 11.22 20.46 21.11
N ALA A 139 11.55 19.24 21.53
CA ALA A 139 10.72 18.46 22.45
C ALA A 139 10.50 19.15 23.81
N LYS A 140 11.37 20.06 24.25
CA LYS A 140 11.18 20.83 25.49
C LYS A 140 9.95 21.73 25.45
N ALA A 141 9.53 22.13 24.25
CA ALA A 141 8.33 22.94 24.03
C ALA A 141 7.05 22.10 23.87
N VAL A 142 7.17 20.76 23.90
CA VAL A 142 6.04 19.83 23.74
C VAL A 142 5.64 19.30 25.12
N PRO A 143 4.46 19.70 25.66
CA PRO A 143 4.03 19.25 26.99
C PRO A 143 3.73 17.75 27.06
N ASP A 144 3.30 17.16 25.95
CA ASP A 144 2.95 15.75 25.83
C ASP A 144 3.46 15.19 24.49
N LEU A 145 4.46 14.31 24.54
CA LEU A 145 5.03 13.66 23.35
C LEU A 145 4.08 12.62 22.71
N GLN A 146 3.01 12.24 23.42
CA GLN A 146 1.95 11.38 22.91
C GLN A 146 0.81 12.15 22.24
N ALA A 147 0.88 13.48 22.22
CA ALA A 147 -0.13 14.32 21.60
C ALA A 147 -0.36 13.92 20.13
N ALA A 148 -1.63 13.85 19.77
CA ALA A 148 -2.06 13.48 18.43
C ALA A 148 -2.00 14.68 17.49
N GLY A 149 -1.37 14.49 16.33
CA GLY A 149 -1.53 15.31 15.13
C GLY A 149 -2.84 14.98 14.40
N ARG A 150 -2.86 15.31 13.11
CA ARG A 150 -3.92 14.94 12.17
C ARG A 150 -4.14 13.43 12.20
N ASP A 151 -5.40 13.01 12.07
CA ASP A 151 -5.85 11.61 12.02
C ASP A 151 -5.39 10.72 13.20
N GLY A 152 -4.95 11.33 14.31
CA GLY A 152 -4.45 10.61 15.47
C GLY A 152 -2.96 10.26 15.40
N THR A 153 -2.23 10.75 14.41
CA THR A 153 -0.80 10.46 14.24
C THR A 153 0.02 10.95 15.43
N THR A 154 0.80 10.09 16.08
CA THR A 154 1.78 10.51 17.11
C THR A 154 3.16 10.73 16.49
N LEU A 155 3.99 11.58 17.11
CA LEU A 155 5.37 11.82 16.65
C LEU A 155 6.17 10.52 16.53
N LEU A 156 6.02 9.61 17.49
CA LEU A 156 6.71 8.33 17.49
C LEU A 156 6.21 7.41 16.35
N CYS A 157 4.90 7.29 16.17
CA CYS A 157 4.34 6.45 15.10
C CYS A 157 4.72 6.99 13.71
N TRP A 158 4.67 8.30 13.53
CA TRP A 158 5.14 8.95 12.30
C TRP A 158 6.63 8.68 12.03
N ALA A 159 7.50 8.90 13.03
CA ALA A 159 8.93 8.64 12.90
C ALA A 159 9.23 7.16 12.57
N VAL A 160 8.50 6.22 13.18
CA VAL A 160 8.60 4.78 12.89
C VAL A 160 8.23 4.48 11.44
N ARG A 161 7.11 5.01 10.94
CA ARG A 161 6.67 4.83 9.54
C ARG A 161 7.67 5.42 8.54
N GLU A 162 8.22 6.60 8.83
CA GLU A 162 9.24 7.22 7.99
C GLU A 162 10.50 6.33 7.84
N THR A 163 10.83 5.52 8.85
CA THR A 163 11.99 4.61 8.77
C THR A 163 11.83 3.50 7.73
N TRP A 164 10.61 3.21 7.27
CA TRP A 164 10.37 2.19 6.24
C TRP A 164 11.09 2.51 4.93
N GLN A 165 11.16 3.79 4.58
CA GLN A 165 11.89 4.28 3.40
C GLN A 165 13.19 5.00 3.77
N ARG A 166 13.37 5.40 5.03
CA ARG A 166 14.50 6.20 5.52
C ARG A 166 15.16 5.54 6.74
N PRO A 167 15.88 4.42 6.56
CA PRO A 167 16.47 3.64 7.67
C PRO A 167 17.36 4.45 8.63
N GLN A 168 17.96 5.53 8.17
CA GLN A 168 18.77 6.43 9.00
C GLN A 168 17.97 7.12 10.13
N LEU A 169 16.65 7.20 10.00
CA LEU A 169 15.78 7.82 11.01
C LEU A 169 15.57 6.96 12.26
N VAL A 170 16.11 5.75 12.30
CA VAL A 170 16.12 4.92 13.52
C VAL A 170 16.76 5.65 14.70
N ASP A 171 17.72 6.54 14.45
CA ASP A 171 18.34 7.34 15.51
C ASP A 171 17.39 8.44 16.04
N SER A 172 16.53 8.99 15.17
CA SER A 172 15.45 9.91 15.58
C SER A 172 14.39 9.19 16.43
N VAL A 173 14.00 7.97 16.04
CA VAL A 173 13.12 7.12 16.86
C VAL A 173 13.74 6.86 18.22
N LYS A 174 15.02 6.46 18.28
CA LYS A 174 15.74 6.26 19.54
C LYS A 174 15.77 7.52 20.40
N THR A 175 15.95 8.70 19.80
CA THR A 175 15.94 9.97 20.53
C THR A 175 14.57 10.24 21.15
N LEU A 176 13.47 10.08 20.39
CA LEU A 176 12.11 10.23 20.94
C LEU A 176 11.84 9.28 22.10
N LEU A 177 12.20 8.00 21.96
CA LEU A 177 12.08 7.01 23.03
C LEU A 177 12.87 7.46 24.28
N SER A 178 14.09 7.98 24.10
CA SER A 178 14.91 8.50 25.22
C SER A 178 14.33 9.74 25.90
N LEU A 179 13.42 10.45 25.24
CA LEU A 179 12.72 11.62 25.77
C LEU A 179 11.39 11.25 26.44
N GLY A 180 11.04 9.97 26.48
CA GLY A 180 9.83 9.46 27.13
C GLY A 180 8.65 9.22 26.19
N ALA A 181 8.87 9.20 24.87
CA ALA A 181 7.84 8.72 23.96
C ALA A 181 7.55 7.24 24.24
N ASP A 182 6.29 6.91 24.53
CA ASP A 182 5.85 5.56 24.89
C ASP A 182 5.64 4.72 23.62
N PRO A 183 6.43 3.64 23.41
CA PRO A 183 6.28 2.74 22.26
C PRO A 183 4.96 1.98 22.24
N ASN A 184 4.25 1.89 23.36
CA ASN A 184 3.00 1.14 23.51
C ASN A 184 1.74 2.01 23.47
N PHE A 185 1.90 3.33 23.44
CA PHE A 185 0.77 4.24 23.42
C PHE A 185 -0.05 4.07 22.15
N THR A 186 -1.36 4.13 22.31
CA THR A 186 -2.32 4.27 21.21
C THR A 186 -3.46 5.17 21.67
N ASN A 187 -3.95 6.00 20.76
CA ASN A 187 -5.16 6.80 20.97
C ASN A 187 -6.38 6.19 20.24
N GLY A 188 -6.29 4.93 19.81
CA GLY A 188 -7.33 4.22 19.07
C GLY A 188 -7.34 4.49 17.57
N HIS A 189 -6.59 5.48 17.08
CA HIS A 189 -6.40 5.70 15.63
C HIS A 189 -5.30 4.80 15.08
N ARG A 190 -5.45 4.38 13.81
CA ARG A 190 -4.47 3.53 13.10
C ARG A 190 -3.05 4.11 13.17
N ASP A 191 -2.92 5.42 13.04
CA ASP A 191 -1.63 6.13 13.03
C ASP A 191 -1.01 6.39 14.42
N SER A 192 -1.47 5.68 15.45
CA SER A 192 -0.86 5.73 16.79
C SER A 192 -0.11 4.44 17.17
N PHE A 193 -0.27 3.35 16.42
CA PHE A 193 0.29 2.03 16.73
C PHE A 193 1.79 1.93 16.40
N ALA A 194 2.64 2.67 17.10
CA ALA A 194 4.08 2.72 16.82
C ALA A 194 4.75 1.34 16.89
N MET A 195 4.45 0.54 17.92
CA MET A 195 4.95 -0.84 18.01
C MET A 195 4.47 -1.72 16.85
N GLY A 196 3.20 -1.58 16.46
CA GLY A 196 2.62 -2.28 15.31
C GLY A 196 3.35 -1.98 14.01
N ASN A 197 3.71 -0.71 13.79
CA ASN A 197 4.44 -0.28 12.61
C ASN A 197 5.94 -0.65 12.65
N ALA A 198 6.52 -0.81 13.85
CA ALA A 198 7.94 -1.13 14.02
C ALA A 198 8.31 -2.52 13.48
N VAL A 199 7.39 -3.50 13.52
CA VAL A 199 7.63 -4.86 13.00
C VAL A 199 7.78 -4.88 11.48
N HIS A 200 7.41 -3.80 10.80
CA HIS A 200 7.56 -3.65 9.35
C HIS A 200 8.85 -2.92 8.95
N GLY A 201 9.52 -2.25 9.90
CA GLY A 201 10.82 -1.61 9.67
C GLY A 201 12.01 -2.58 9.83
N SER A 202 13.23 -2.07 9.95
CA SER A 202 14.42 -2.91 10.13
C SER A 202 14.45 -3.63 11.49
N ALA A 203 15.23 -4.71 11.60
CA ALA A 203 15.50 -5.37 12.88
C ALA A 203 16.11 -4.41 13.91
N ARG A 204 16.95 -3.46 13.45
CA ARG A 204 17.52 -2.41 14.31
C ARG A 204 16.43 -1.50 14.89
N LEU A 205 15.43 -1.10 14.10
CA LEU A 205 14.30 -0.30 14.58
C LEU A 205 13.54 -1.06 15.67
N LEU A 206 13.12 -2.29 15.36
CA LEU A 206 12.35 -3.11 16.29
C LEU A 206 13.12 -3.35 17.59
N GLN A 207 14.42 -3.62 17.48
CA GLN A 207 15.30 -3.74 18.64
C GLN A 207 15.27 -2.50 19.54
N ARG A 208 15.36 -1.28 18.96
CA ARG A 208 15.29 -0.03 19.75
C ARG A 208 13.94 0.16 20.43
N MET A 209 12.86 -0.14 19.73
CA MET A 209 11.49 -0.07 20.28
C MET A 209 11.33 -1.03 21.46
N LEU A 210 11.81 -2.28 21.33
CA LEU A 210 11.75 -3.29 22.40
C LEU A 210 12.70 -2.96 23.57
N GLU A 211 13.90 -2.41 23.30
CA GLU A 211 14.82 -1.94 24.34
C GLU A 211 14.23 -0.79 25.18
N ALA A 212 13.35 0.01 24.60
CA ALA A 212 12.65 1.11 25.28
C ALA A 212 11.37 0.68 26.02
N GLY A 213 11.18 -0.62 26.28
CA GLY A 213 10.00 -1.14 26.99
C GLY A 213 8.81 -1.43 26.08
N GLY A 214 9.05 -1.51 24.78
CA GLY A 214 8.07 -1.95 23.81
C GLY A 214 7.53 -3.35 24.08
N ASN A 215 6.21 -3.51 23.97
CA ASN A 215 5.52 -4.77 24.21
C ASN A 215 5.68 -5.71 22.99
N PRO A 216 6.39 -6.85 23.11
CA PRO A 216 6.53 -7.81 22.02
C PRO A 216 5.21 -8.53 21.68
N ASN A 217 4.21 -8.44 22.58
CA ASN A 217 2.85 -8.93 22.39
C ASN A 217 1.87 -7.82 21.99
N ALA A 218 2.38 -6.67 21.54
CA ALA A 218 1.51 -5.64 20.99
C ALA A 218 0.71 -6.18 19.80
N ARG A 219 -0.35 -5.47 19.48
CA ARG A 219 -1.17 -5.71 18.31
C ARG A 219 -1.05 -4.53 17.37
N ASP A 220 -1.19 -4.79 16.09
CA ASP A 220 -1.35 -3.74 15.09
C ASP A 220 -2.75 -3.11 15.21
N GLU A 221 -3.02 -2.14 14.35
CA GLU A 221 -4.27 -1.40 14.32
C GLU A 221 -5.51 -2.24 13.95
N PHE A 222 -5.31 -3.46 13.43
CA PHE A 222 -6.38 -4.43 13.16
C PHE A 222 -6.52 -5.47 14.28
N GLY A 223 -5.78 -5.30 15.38
CA GLY A 223 -5.79 -6.23 16.50
C GLY A 223 -4.98 -7.50 16.23
N ARG A 224 -4.13 -7.56 15.21
CA ARG A 224 -3.29 -8.72 14.90
C ARG A 224 -2.00 -8.68 15.73
N PRO A 225 -1.59 -9.77 16.40
CA PRO A 225 -0.32 -9.80 17.12
C PRO A 225 0.85 -9.46 16.19
N ILE A 226 1.73 -8.56 16.60
CA ILE A 226 2.82 -8.06 15.73
C ILE A 226 3.74 -9.16 15.22
N ILE A 227 3.94 -10.24 16.00
CA ILE A 227 4.77 -11.38 15.58
C ILE A 227 4.21 -12.09 14.35
N LEU A 228 2.88 -12.11 14.16
CA LEU A 228 2.25 -12.65 12.96
C LEU A 228 2.41 -11.72 11.75
N MET A 229 2.62 -10.43 11.98
CA MET A 229 2.70 -9.39 10.93
C MET A 229 4.11 -9.23 10.33
N ASN A 230 5.11 -9.92 10.89
CA ASN A 230 6.52 -9.82 10.52
C ASN A 230 6.82 -10.07 9.03
N TRP A 231 5.96 -10.79 8.29
CA TRP A 231 6.18 -11.17 6.89
C TRP A 231 5.36 -10.37 5.87
N TYR A 232 4.51 -9.41 6.30
CA TYR A 232 3.56 -8.74 5.40
C TYR A 232 4.14 -7.59 4.55
N LEU A 233 5.34 -7.07 4.87
CA LEU A 233 5.93 -5.93 4.16
C LEU A 233 7.38 -6.19 3.71
N GLY A 234 7.66 -5.80 2.46
CA GLY A 234 8.91 -6.06 1.74
C GLY A 234 9.98 -4.97 1.84
N TYR A 235 9.87 -3.99 2.75
CA TYR A 235 10.90 -2.95 2.89
C TYR A 235 12.24 -3.52 3.38
N TYR A 236 12.20 -4.60 4.17
CA TYR A 236 13.38 -5.26 4.77
C TYR A 236 13.21 -6.77 4.75
N GLU A 237 13.09 -7.36 3.56
CA GLU A 237 12.84 -8.82 3.38
C GLU A 237 13.88 -9.70 4.10
N ASN A 238 15.14 -9.26 4.16
CA ASN A 238 16.22 -10.01 4.81
C ASN A 238 16.22 -9.91 6.35
N ASP A 239 15.44 -9.00 6.95
CA ASP A 239 15.40 -8.79 8.39
C ASP A 239 14.30 -9.62 9.08
N GLN A 240 13.45 -10.30 8.31
CA GLN A 240 12.30 -11.06 8.85
C GLN A 240 12.73 -12.05 9.95
N ARG A 241 13.78 -12.84 9.72
CA ARG A 241 14.28 -13.79 10.72
C ARG A 241 14.84 -13.08 11.96
N ALA A 242 15.62 -12.02 11.78
CA ALA A 242 16.17 -11.26 12.90
C ALA A 242 15.08 -10.59 13.75
N ARG A 243 14.05 -10.01 13.11
CA ARG A 243 12.87 -9.45 13.79
C ARG A 243 12.09 -10.53 14.53
N PHE A 244 11.92 -11.68 13.90
CA PHE A 244 11.23 -12.83 14.48
C PHE A 244 11.94 -13.33 15.75
N ASP A 245 13.25 -13.55 15.67
CA ASP A 245 14.07 -13.99 16.79
C ASP A 245 14.07 -12.93 17.91
N LEU A 246 14.18 -11.64 17.58
CA LEU A 246 14.08 -10.55 18.55
C LEU A 246 12.74 -10.54 19.30
N LEU A 247 11.62 -10.74 18.61
CA LEU A 247 10.31 -10.79 19.27
C LEU A 247 10.21 -11.95 20.25
N LEU A 248 10.64 -13.14 19.82
CA LEU A 248 10.65 -14.34 20.66
C LEU A 248 11.60 -14.18 21.85
N ASP A 249 12.79 -13.61 21.65
CA ASP A 249 13.78 -13.33 22.70
C ASP A 249 13.27 -12.34 23.74
N ARG A 250 12.35 -11.44 23.34
CA ARG A 250 11.74 -10.46 24.24
C ARG A 250 10.43 -10.95 24.86
N GLY A 251 9.98 -12.17 24.56
CA GLY A 251 8.82 -12.78 25.19
C GLY A 251 7.51 -12.60 24.42
N ALA A 252 7.56 -12.46 23.10
CA ALA A 252 6.38 -12.64 22.26
C ALA A 252 5.77 -14.03 22.49
N ASP A 253 4.44 -14.10 22.50
CA ASP A 253 3.69 -15.34 22.65
C ASP A 253 3.94 -16.24 21.44
N ILE A 254 4.75 -17.26 21.65
CA ILE A 254 5.11 -18.25 20.64
C ILE A 254 3.89 -19.02 20.10
N ASN A 255 2.78 -19.02 20.84
CA ASN A 255 1.52 -19.64 20.47
C ASN A 255 0.43 -18.63 20.10
N ALA A 256 0.81 -17.38 19.78
CA ALA A 256 -0.11 -16.35 19.32
C ALA A 256 -0.95 -16.85 18.14
N THR A 257 -2.21 -16.41 18.08
CA THR A 257 -3.16 -16.83 17.05
C THR A 257 -3.58 -15.69 16.14
N MET A 258 -3.83 -16.02 14.88
CA MET A 258 -4.47 -15.15 13.91
C MET A 258 -5.87 -14.75 14.42
N PRO A 259 -6.28 -13.47 14.28
CA PRO A 259 -7.62 -13.04 14.69
C PRO A 259 -8.74 -13.78 13.98
N GLN A 260 -9.90 -13.85 14.61
CA GLN A 260 -11.09 -14.52 14.05
C GLN A 260 -11.64 -13.81 12.78
N SER A 261 -11.29 -12.54 12.57
CA SER A 261 -11.65 -11.79 11.37
C SER A 261 -10.87 -12.22 10.13
N GLU A 262 -9.75 -12.93 10.29
CA GLU A 262 -8.93 -13.41 9.18
C GLU A 262 -9.51 -14.73 8.66
N SER A 263 -10.43 -14.64 7.69
CA SER A 263 -11.30 -15.76 7.30
C SER A 263 -10.58 -17.06 6.90
N GLU A 264 -9.44 -16.97 6.21
CA GLU A 264 -8.67 -18.16 5.79
C GLU A 264 -7.86 -18.77 6.95
N PHE A 265 -7.36 -17.94 7.87
CA PHE A 265 -6.42 -18.35 8.92
C PHE A 265 -6.99 -18.19 10.33
N ALA A 266 -8.31 -18.07 10.46
CA ALA A 266 -8.96 -17.72 11.72
C ALA A 266 -8.57 -18.70 12.84
N GLY A 267 -7.97 -18.17 13.90
CA GLY A 267 -7.54 -18.97 15.05
C GLY A 267 -6.33 -19.87 14.80
N TYR A 268 -5.66 -19.78 13.64
CA TYR A 268 -4.41 -20.50 13.41
C TYR A 268 -3.35 -19.97 14.37
N THR A 269 -2.66 -20.85 15.07
CA THR A 269 -1.45 -20.47 15.81
C THR A 269 -0.37 -20.02 14.83
N LEU A 270 0.60 -19.25 15.32
CA LEU A 270 1.79 -18.87 14.58
C LEU A 270 2.48 -20.08 13.92
N LEU A 271 2.54 -21.21 14.61
CA LEU A 271 3.05 -22.47 14.07
C LEU A 271 2.22 -23.01 12.89
N LEU A 272 0.88 -23.07 13.03
CA LEU A 272 0.01 -23.52 11.94
C LEU A 272 0.04 -22.55 10.76
N TYR A 273 0.06 -21.25 11.02
CA TYR A 273 0.17 -20.21 10.00
C TYR A 273 1.48 -20.35 9.21
N ARG A 274 2.64 -20.41 9.87
CA ARG A 274 3.93 -20.58 9.17
C ARG A 274 4.01 -21.91 8.42
N THR A 275 3.49 -22.99 8.99
CA THR A 275 3.43 -24.28 8.29
C THR A 275 2.57 -24.18 7.01
N ARG A 276 1.41 -23.52 7.08
CA ARG A 276 0.51 -23.30 5.92
C ARG A 276 1.16 -22.45 4.84
N MET A 277 1.85 -21.37 5.22
CA MET A 277 2.60 -20.51 4.30
C MET A 277 3.74 -21.26 3.59
N GLY A 278 4.21 -22.38 4.15
CA GLY A 278 5.25 -23.23 3.57
C GLY A 278 4.97 -23.75 2.16
N LEU A 279 3.70 -23.87 1.76
CA LEU A 279 3.35 -24.25 0.38
C LEU A 279 3.77 -23.19 -0.63
N ASP A 280 3.68 -21.92 -0.24
CA ASP A 280 3.95 -20.76 -1.09
C ASP A 280 5.39 -20.24 -0.89
N HIS A 281 5.93 -20.40 0.33
CA HIS A 281 7.22 -19.87 0.79
C HIS A 281 7.98 -20.93 1.60
N SER A 282 8.93 -21.64 0.99
CA SER A 282 9.58 -22.80 1.63
C SER A 282 10.32 -22.48 2.93
N ASP A 283 10.84 -21.26 3.06
CA ASP A 283 11.46 -20.71 4.28
C ASP A 283 10.49 -20.67 5.47
N ALA A 284 9.17 -20.60 5.23
CA ALA A 284 8.17 -20.67 6.29
C ALA A 284 8.16 -22.01 7.04
N TYR A 285 8.60 -23.11 6.39
CA TYR A 285 8.82 -24.37 7.11
C TYR A 285 10.02 -24.29 8.05
N ALA A 286 11.07 -23.55 7.69
CA ALA A 286 12.21 -23.32 8.59
C ALA A 286 11.80 -22.48 9.80
N ASP A 287 10.91 -21.50 9.63
CA ASP A 287 10.33 -20.75 10.75
C ASP A 287 9.43 -21.63 11.62
N ALA A 288 8.61 -22.50 11.02
CA ALA A 288 7.78 -23.46 11.75
C ALA A 288 8.63 -24.44 12.58
N LEU A 289 9.73 -24.95 12.00
CA LEU A 289 10.70 -25.76 12.74
C LEU A 289 11.35 -24.96 13.87
N HIS A 290 11.74 -23.71 13.61
CA HIS A 290 12.33 -22.85 14.63
C HIS A 290 11.39 -22.59 15.81
N LEU A 291 10.09 -22.41 15.54
CA LEU A 291 9.06 -22.29 16.57
C LEU A 291 9.00 -23.55 17.45
N LEU A 292 9.02 -24.73 16.84
CA LEU A 292 9.00 -26.00 17.56
C LEU A 292 10.25 -26.18 18.44
N GLU A 293 11.43 -25.85 17.90
CA GLU A 293 12.69 -25.85 18.65
C GLU A 293 12.66 -24.89 19.85
N ARG A 294 11.91 -23.79 19.74
CA ARG A 294 11.70 -22.81 20.82
C ARG A 294 10.50 -23.13 21.73
N GLY A 295 9.84 -24.26 21.54
CA GLY A 295 8.78 -24.74 22.43
C GLY A 295 7.36 -24.31 22.06
N ALA A 296 7.09 -24.00 20.79
CA ALA A 296 5.72 -23.86 20.31
C ALA A 296 4.95 -25.16 20.53
N ASP A 297 3.67 -25.07 20.92
CA ASP A 297 2.82 -26.21 21.20
C ASP A 297 2.26 -26.80 19.88
N PRO A 298 2.72 -27.99 19.45
CA PRO A 298 2.28 -28.60 18.18
C PRO A 298 0.87 -29.18 18.24
N ASN A 299 0.29 -29.31 19.44
CA ASN A 299 -1.00 -29.98 19.65
C ASN A 299 -2.19 -29.02 19.63
N ARG A 300 -1.95 -27.73 19.41
CA ARG A 300 -3.03 -26.75 19.31
C ARG A 300 -3.86 -26.98 18.06
N VAL A 301 -5.17 -26.80 18.24
CA VAL A 301 -6.19 -27.00 17.21
C VAL A 301 -6.71 -25.63 16.80
N ALA A 302 -6.69 -25.31 15.51
CA ALA A 302 -7.28 -24.10 14.98
C ALA A 302 -8.82 -24.16 15.02
N ALA A 303 -9.48 -23.02 14.76
CA ALA A 303 -10.94 -22.91 14.83
C ALA A 303 -11.67 -23.83 13.85
N ASP A 304 -11.06 -24.14 12.71
CA ASP A 304 -11.55 -25.06 11.68
C ASP A 304 -11.23 -26.55 11.97
N GLY A 305 -10.59 -26.85 13.11
CA GLY A 305 -10.16 -28.20 13.47
C GLY A 305 -8.83 -28.63 12.85
N MET A 306 -8.10 -27.72 12.21
CA MET A 306 -6.77 -27.98 11.67
C MET A 306 -5.75 -28.22 12.80
N THR A 307 -4.87 -29.20 12.61
CA THR A 307 -3.76 -29.53 13.51
C THR A 307 -2.46 -29.63 12.72
N LEU A 308 -1.31 -29.55 13.39
CA LEU A 308 -0.01 -29.65 12.72
C LEU A 308 0.12 -30.97 11.95
N THR A 309 -0.28 -32.10 12.57
CA THR A 309 -0.26 -33.43 11.95
C THR A 309 -1.10 -33.50 10.67
N LYS A 310 -2.33 -32.95 10.70
CA LYS A 310 -3.21 -32.93 9.52
C LYS A 310 -2.59 -32.10 8.40
N MET A 311 -2.08 -30.93 8.73
CA MET A 311 -1.48 -30.01 7.76
C MET A 311 -0.23 -30.59 7.11
N LEU A 312 0.71 -31.12 7.90
CA LEU A 312 1.91 -31.76 7.37
C LEU A 312 1.59 -32.96 6.48
N THR A 313 0.56 -33.74 6.82
CA THR A 313 0.10 -34.87 5.99
C THR A 313 -0.45 -34.39 4.63
N GLN A 314 -1.31 -33.36 4.65
CA GLN A 314 -1.83 -32.74 3.42
C GLN A 314 -0.72 -32.16 2.53
N HIS A 315 0.27 -31.50 3.14
CA HIS A 315 1.41 -30.94 2.40
C HIS A 315 2.28 -32.05 1.80
N ARG A 316 2.51 -33.14 2.54
CA ARG A 316 3.23 -34.31 2.01
C ARG A 316 2.54 -34.90 0.79
N GLU A 317 1.22 -35.08 0.84
CA GLU A 317 0.42 -35.54 -0.30
C GLU A 317 0.54 -34.58 -1.49
N HIS A 318 0.43 -33.27 -1.25
CA HIS A 318 0.62 -32.25 -2.27
C HIS A 318 1.97 -32.40 -2.99
N PHE A 319 3.06 -32.59 -2.24
CA PHE A 319 4.41 -32.79 -2.81
C PHE A 319 4.59 -34.13 -3.54
N THR A 320 3.80 -35.16 -3.24
CA THR A 320 3.84 -36.42 -4.03
C THR A 320 3.18 -36.28 -5.41
N THR A 321 2.20 -35.38 -5.53
CA THR A 321 1.49 -35.11 -6.79
C THR A 321 2.05 -33.93 -7.58
N GLY A 322 3.01 -33.19 -7.01
CA GLY A 322 3.53 -31.93 -7.54
C GLY A 322 5.05 -31.90 -7.70
N ARG A 323 5.64 -30.72 -7.46
CA ARG A 323 7.10 -30.59 -7.31
C ARG A 323 7.51 -31.28 -6.00
N GLY A 324 8.63 -31.99 -6.01
CA GLY A 324 9.14 -32.69 -4.83
C GLY A 324 9.29 -31.76 -3.63
N ALA A 325 9.23 -32.33 -2.43
CA ALA A 325 9.21 -31.56 -1.20
C ALA A 325 10.49 -30.72 -1.02
N PRO A 326 10.39 -29.45 -0.57
CA PRO A 326 11.56 -28.63 -0.27
C PRO A 326 12.32 -29.20 0.94
N LEU A 327 13.60 -28.86 1.05
CA LEU A 327 14.49 -29.35 2.12
C LEU A 327 13.96 -28.94 3.50
N GLU A 328 13.43 -27.73 3.61
CA GLU A 328 12.87 -27.17 4.84
C GLU A 328 11.65 -27.98 5.32
N PHE A 329 10.78 -28.41 4.39
CA PHE A 329 9.67 -29.30 4.73
C PHE A 329 10.16 -30.66 5.23
N ALA A 330 11.17 -31.24 4.56
CA ALA A 330 11.71 -32.54 4.95
C ALA A 330 12.25 -32.52 6.39
N ARG A 331 12.94 -31.43 6.78
CA ARG A 331 13.43 -31.24 8.16
C ARG A 331 12.30 -31.10 9.17
N LEU A 332 11.27 -30.31 8.86
CA LEU A 332 10.09 -30.15 9.71
C LEU A 332 9.35 -31.50 9.89
N TRP A 333 9.20 -32.27 8.80
CA TRP A 333 8.60 -33.59 8.82
C TRP A 333 9.40 -34.57 9.70
N GLU A 334 10.72 -34.64 9.54
CA GLU A 334 11.62 -35.48 10.34
C GLU A 334 11.54 -35.13 11.83
N TRP A 335 11.54 -33.83 12.15
CA TRP A 335 11.35 -33.37 13.53
C TRP A 335 10.02 -33.88 14.09
N ALA A 336 8.93 -33.72 13.34
CA ALA A 336 7.59 -34.13 13.77
C ALA A 336 7.47 -35.66 13.96
N GLN A 337 8.17 -36.46 13.15
CA GLN A 337 8.24 -37.91 13.34
C GLN A 337 9.05 -38.29 14.59
N THR A 338 10.20 -37.66 14.79
CA THR A 338 11.11 -37.94 15.91
C THR A 338 10.45 -37.62 17.26
N HIS A 339 9.61 -36.59 17.29
CA HIS A 339 8.87 -36.17 18.48
C HIS A 339 7.46 -36.79 18.60
N GLY A 340 7.12 -37.75 17.73
CA GLY A 340 5.86 -38.50 17.81
C GLY A 340 4.59 -37.71 17.46
N ILE A 341 4.73 -36.55 16.80
CA ILE A 341 3.60 -35.72 16.33
C ILE A 341 2.91 -36.36 15.11
N ILE A 342 3.70 -37.05 14.27
CA ILE A 342 3.21 -37.84 13.14
C ILE A 342 3.57 -39.29 13.41
N GLY A 343 2.64 -40.22 13.15
CA GLY A 343 2.90 -41.64 13.26
C GLY A 343 4.10 -42.04 12.39
N GLN A 344 4.95 -42.93 12.90
CA GLN A 344 6.00 -43.53 12.08
C GLN A 344 5.32 -44.29 10.95
N THR A 345 5.54 -43.85 9.70
CA THR A 345 5.23 -44.69 8.53
C THR A 345 6.06 -45.95 8.67
N LYS A 346 5.40 -47.06 9.01
CA LYS A 346 5.98 -48.40 9.03
C LYS A 346 6.42 -48.82 7.65
#